data_AF-A0A2T8IMK7-F1
#
_entry.id   AF-A0A2T8IMK7-F1
#
_cell.length_a   1.000
_cell.length_b   1.000
_cell.length_c   1.000
_cell.angle_alpha   90.00
_cell.angle_beta   90.00
_cell.angle_gamma   90.00
#
_symmetry.space_group_name_H-M   'P 1'
#
loop_
_entity.id
_entity.type
_entity.pdbx_description
1 polymer ?
#
loop_
_entity_poly.entity_id
_entity_poly.type
_entity_poly.pdbx_seq_one_letter_code
_entity_poly.pdbx_strand_id
1 'polypeptide(L)'
;MGARCYIRSFRRLVDDCHHFFKSVCELEEYRSKSRFLYGESMGGAVALLLHRKDPAFWDGAVLVAPMCKISEKVKPHPLVITLLTQVEDVIPKWKIVPTKDVIDAAFKDPVKREKIRKNTLIYQDKPRLKTALEMLRTSMYIEDSLSQVNLPFFVLHGEADTVTDPEISRALYERAASVDKTIKLYPGMWHGLTAGEPDENVEAIFSDIVAWLNERSRSWTMEDRLRKMTPAPGKFIDGKNGGEAPAHARPQRQRRGFLCGLTGRTHHHAEM
;
A
#
# COMPACT_ATOMS: atom_id res chain seq x y z
N MET A 1 2.39 18.40 23.85
CA MET A 1 1.61 18.03 22.64
C MET A 1 2.55 17.83 21.46
N GLY A 2 2.27 16.87 20.58
CA GLY A 2 3.01 16.67 19.33
C GLY A 2 2.71 17.77 18.30
N ALA A 3 3.59 17.93 17.30
CA ALA A 3 3.33 18.86 16.20
C ALA A 3 2.21 18.33 15.29
N ARG A 4 1.23 19.17 14.94
CA ARG A 4 0.15 18.79 14.01
C ARG A 4 0.72 18.28 12.68
N CYS A 5 0.14 17.20 12.17
CA CYS A 5 0.53 16.51 10.93
C CYS A 5 2.02 16.17 10.81
N TYR A 6 2.63 15.81 11.95
CA TYR A 6 4.00 15.31 12.01
C TYR A 6 4.01 13.79 12.23
N ILE A 7 4.36 13.03 11.20
CA ILE A 7 4.56 11.59 11.28
C ILE A 7 6.05 11.35 11.47
N ARG A 8 6.46 10.96 12.70
CA ARG A 8 7.86 10.61 12.98
C ARG A 8 8.24 9.25 12.38
N SER A 9 7.28 8.34 12.31
CA SER A 9 7.42 7.00 11.74
C SER A 9 6.07 6.50 11.29
N PHE A 10 5.94 6.10 10.03
CA PHE A 10 4.70 5.51 9.50
C PHE A 10 4.41 4.16 10.15
N ARG A 11 5.46 3.38 10.45
CA ARG A 11 5.33 2.13 11.21
C ARG A 11 4.63 2.34 12.55
N ARG A 12 5.02 3.38 13.31
CA ARG A 12 4.38 3.67 14.60
C ARG A 12 2.91 4.04 14.44
N LEU A 13 2.56 4.79 13.40
CA LEU A 13 1.15 5.07 13.07
C LEU A 13 0.37 3.77 12.84
N VAL A 14 0.92 2.83 12.09
CA VAL A 14 0.31 1.51 11.85
C VAL A 14 0.22 0.69 13.15
N ASP A 15 1.27 0.72 13.98
CA ASP A 15 1.30 0.01 15.27
C ASP A 15 0.21 0.54 16.23
N ASP A 16 0.02 1.86 16.30
CA ASP A 16 -1.02 2.50 17.11
C ASP A 16 -2.43 2.08 16.63
N CYS A 17 -2.68 2.12 15.31
CA CYS A 17 -3.93 1.62 14.73
C CYS A 17 -4.13 0.12 15.01
N HIS A 18 -3.07 -0.68 14.91
CA HIS A 18 -3.14 -2.13 15.14
C HIS A 18 -3.57 -2.45 16.56
N HIS A 19 -2.93 -1.83 17.56
CA HIS A 19 -3.27 -2.05 18.96
C HIS A 19 -4.70 -1.58 19.27
N PHE A 20 -5.07 -0.37 18.81
CA PHE A 20 -6.40 0.17 19.06
C PHE A 20 -7.49 -0.70 18.42
N PHE A 21 -7.40 -0.99 17.13
CA PHE A 21 -8.42 -1.79 16.44
C PHE A 21 -8.53 -3.21 16.99
N LYS A 22 -7.41 -3.84 17.37
CA LYS A 22 -7.46 -5.15 18.04
C LYS A 22 -8.15 -5.09 19.39
N SER A 23 -7.83 -4.08 20.21
CA SER A 23 -8.49 -3.91 21.51
C SER A 23 -10.01 -3.77 21.39
N VAL A 24 -10.49 -3.07 20.34
CA VAL A 24 -11.92 -3.01 20.02
C VAL A 24 -12.44 -4.39 19.59
N CYS A 25 -11.75 -5.10 18.70
CA CYS A 25 -12.17 -6.44 18.23
C CYS A 25 -12.21 -7.52 19.33
N GLU A 26 -11.55 -7.29 20.48
CA GLU A 26 -11.52 -8.20 21.63
C GLU A 26 -12.72 -8.01 22.58
N LEU A 27 -13.41 -6.88 22.49
CA LEU A 27 -14.64 -6.63 23.26
C LEU A 27 -15.70 -7.68 22.92
N GLU A 28 -16.46 -8.10 23.93
CA GLU A 28 -17.44 -9.19 23.80
C GLU A 28 -18.45 -8.95 22.67
N GLU A 29 -18.89 -7.70 22.52
CA GLU A 29 -19.83 -7.27 21.48
C GLU A 29 -19.30 -7.42 20.04
N TYR A 30 -17.97 -7.40 19.85
CA TYR A 30 -17.33 -7.42 18.52
C TYR A 30 -16.60 -8.72 18.21
N ARG A 31 -16.37 -9.62 19.18
CA ARG A 31 -15.57 -10.84 18.99
C ARG A 31 -16.09 -11.74 17.86
N SER A 32 -17.42 -11.80 17.69
CA SER A 32 -18.09 -12.58 16.65
C SER A 32 -18.37 -11.80 15.36
N LYS A 33 -18.05 -10.50 15.29
CA LYS A 33 -18.31 -9.68 14.11
C LYS A 33 -17.19 -9.81 13.08
N SER A 34 -17.52 -9.56 11.82
CA SER A 34 -16.52 -9.47 10.75
C SER A 34 -15.65 -8.22 10.92
N ARG A 35 -14.37 -8.34 10.57
CA ARG A 35 -13.32 -7.33 10.80
C ARG A 35 -12.88 -6.71 9.48
N PHE A 36 -13.54 -5.63 9.07
CA PHE A 36 -13.20 -4.91 7.85
C PHE A 36 -12.31 -3.70 8.13
N LEU A 37 -11.35 -3.46 7.24
CA LEU A 37 -10.59 -2.22 7.21
C LEU A 37 -11.23 -1.26 6.21
N TYR A 38 -11.32 0.02 6.55
CA TYR A 38 -11.69 1.09 5.63
C TYR A 38 -10.57 2.12 5.61
N GLY A 39 -10.13 2.52 4.42
CA GLY A 39 -9.06 3.51 4.29
C GLY A 39 -9.18 4.32 3.01
N GLU A 40 -9.25 5.65 3.17
CA GLU A 40 -9.17 6.62 2.07
C GLU A 40 -7.77 7.21 1.99
N SER A 41 -7.19 7.32 0.78
CA SER A 41 -5.89 7.98 0.56
C SER A 41 -4.77 7.37 1.43
N MET A 42 -4.08 8.18 2.25
CA MET A 42 -3.11 7.70 3.24
C MET A 42 -3.70 6.64 4.19
N GLY A 43 -4.98 6.71 4.52
CA GLY A 43 -5.68 5.68 5.30
C GLY A 43 -5.71 4.32 4.60
N GLY A 44 -5.76 4.30 3.27
CA GLY A 44 -5.61 3.08 2.47
C GLY A 44 -4.23 2.44 2.63
N ALA A 45 -3.17 3.24 2.74
CA ALA A 45 -1.82 2.75 3.05
C ALA A 45 -1.78 2.08 4.43
N VAL A 46 -2.42 2.72 5.43
CA VAL A 46 -2.53 2.17 6.79
C VAL A 46 -3.29 0.84 6.75
N ALA A 47 -4.41 0.75 6.04
CA ALA A 47 -5.18 -0.48 5.91
C ALA A 47 -4.36 -1.62 5.27
N LEU A 48 -3.64 -1.34 4.18
CA LEU A 48 -2.77 -2.32 3.53
C LEU A 48 -1.62 -2.78 4.44
N LEU A 49 -1.03 -1.88 5.23
CA LEU A 49 0.03 -2.26 6.18
C LEU A 49 -0.50 -2.99 7.41
N LEU A 50 -1.70 -2.67 7.89
CA LEU A 50 -2.39 -3.43 8.94
C LEU A 50 -2.66 -4.86 8.49
N HIS A 51 -3.09 -5.04 7.24
CA HIS A 51 -3.21 -6.35 6.61
C HIS A 51 -1.87 -7.09 6.60
N ARG A 52 -0.82 -6.46 6.06
CA ARG A 52 0.50 -7.11 5.97
C ARG A 52 1.09 -7.47 7.33
N LYS A 53 0.76 -6.72 8.38
CA LYS A 53 1.21 -6.98 9.75
C LYS A 53 0.54 -8.22 10.36
N ASP A 54 -0.70 -8.52 9.99
CA ASP A 54 -1.46 -9.68 10.47
C ASP A 54 -2.43 -10.21 9.38
N PRO A 55 -1.92 -10.95 8.38
CA PRO A 55 -2.68 -11.26 7.17
C PRO A 55 -3.94 -12.11 7.37
N ALA A 56 -4.03 -12.86 8.47
CA ALA A 56 -5.18 -13.72 8.77
C ALA A 56 -6.26 -13.00 9.59
N PHE A 57 -5.94 -11.87 10.23
CA PHE A 57 -6.81 -11.25 11.21
C PHE A 57 -7.99 -10.50 10.60
N TRP A 58 -7.80 -9.87 9.45
CA TRP A 58 -8.79 -9.02 8.78
C TRP A 58 -9.62 -9.81 7.77
N ASP A 59 -10.93 -9.58 7.75
CA ASP A 59 -11.89 -10.28 6.89
C ASP A 59 -12.04 -9.62 5.51
N GLY A 60 -11.67 -8.35 5.38
CA GLY A 60 -11.53 -7.68 4.10
C GLY A 60 -11.17 -6.20 4.24
N ALA A 61 -11.00 -5.51 3.12
CA ALA A 61 -10.73 -4.08 3.11
C ALA A 61 -11.50 -3.32 2.02
N VAL A 62 -12.00 -2.14 2.38
CA VAL A 62 -12.52 -1.13 1.45
C VAL A 62 -11.46 -0.02 1.33
N LEU A 63 -10.95 0.18 0.12
CA LEU A 63 -9.84 1.06 -0.18
C LEU A 63 -10.31 2.15 -1.15
N VAL A 64 -10.40 3.39 -0.67
CA VAL A 64 -10.89 4.54 -1.46
C VAL A 64 -9.70 5.40 -1.87
N ALA A 65 -9.46 5.53 -3.18
CA ALA A 65 -8.30 6.25 -3.73
C ALA A 65 -6.99 6.00 -2.95
N PRO A 66 -6.58 4.74 -2.70
CA PRO A 66 -5.55 4.42 -1.72
C PRO A 66 -4.15 4.90 -2.13
N MET A 67 -3.39 5.36 -1.15
CA MET A 67 -1.95 5.61 -1.31
C MET A 67 -1.18 4.27 -1.26
N CYS A 68 -0.92 3.65 -2.41
CA CYS A 68 -0.18 2.37 -2.47
C CYS A 68 0.96 2.32 -3.52
N LYS A 69 1.19 3.42 -4.21
CA LYS A 69 2.30 3.65 -5.16
C LYS A 69 2.48 5.16 -5.33
N ILE A 70 3.56 5.58 -6.00
CA ILE A 70 3.77 6.96 -6.43
C ILE A 70 3.68 6.99 -7.95
N SER A 71 2.81 7.85 -8.50
CA SER A 71 2.75 8.03 -9.95
C SER A 71 4.08 8.61 -10.44
N GLU A 72 4.64 8.04 -11.51
CA GLU A 72 5.87 8.52 -12.12
C GLU A 72 5.75 9.98 -12.58
N LYS A 73 4.52 10.47 -12.83
CA LYS A 73 4.23 11.87 -13.15
C LYS A 73 4.55 12.86 -12.01
N VAL A 74 4.50 12.39 -10.76
CA VAL A 74 4.66 13.23 -9.55
C VAL A 74 5.82 12.79 -8.67
N LYS A 75 6.52 11.72 -9.03
CA LYS A 75 7.65 11.17 -8.29
C LYS A 75 8.82 12.17 -8.31
N PRO A 76 9.33 12.62 -7.14
CA PRO A 76 10.46 13.53 -7.10
C PRO A 76 11.72 12.89 -7.69
N HIS A 77 12.59 13.71 -8.28
CA HIS A 77 13.87 13.25 -8.81
C HIS A 77 14.71 12.59 -7.70
N PRO A 78 15.39 11.46 -7.94
CA PRO A 78 16.16 10.74 -6.91
C PRO A 78 17.13 11.61 -6.11
N LEU A 79 17.82 12.55 -6.78
CA LEU A 79 18.72 13.50 -6.12
C LEU A 79 18.00 14.40 -5.09
N VAL A 80 16.76 14.81 -5.36
CA VAL A 80 15.95 15.59 -4.41
C VAL A 80 15.62 14.73 -3.20
N ILE A 81 15.25 13.47 -3.40
CA ILE A 81 14.96 12.53 -2.32
C ILE A 81 16.19 12.32 -1.44
N THR A 82 17.38 12.14 -2.04
CA THR A 82 18.65 11.99 -1.32
C THR A 82 18.98 13.23 -0.49
N LEU A 83 18.93 14.42 -1.09
CA LEU A 83 19.19 15.68 -0.39
C LEU A 83 18.24 15.90 0.79
N LEU A 84 16.94 15.72 0.55
CA LEU A 84 15.90 15.86 1.57
C LEU A 84 16.06 14.84 2.70
N THR A 85 16.49 13.62 2.37
CA THR A 85 16.78 12.58 3.36
C THR A 85 17.97 12.94 4.24
N GLN A 86 19.04 13.51 3.69
CA GLN A 86 20.23 13.88 4.46
C GLN A 86 19.97 14.96 5.52
N VAL A 87 19.00 15.85 5.27
CA VAL A 87 18.66 16.95 6.19
C VAL A 87 17.47 16.63 7.09
N GLU A 88 16.88 15.43 6.99
CA GLU A 88 15.63 15.10 7.67
C GLU A 88 15.74 15.12 9.19
N ASP A 89 16.91 14.78 9.74
CA ASP A 89 17.14 14.78 11.19
C ASP A 89 17.44 16.17 11.75
N VAL A 90 17.88 17.10 10.89
CA VAL A 90 18.19 18.50 11.28
C VAL A 90 16.93 19.36 11.24
N ILE A 91 16.12 19.21 10.19
CA ILE A 91 14.93 20.04 9.96
C ILE A 91 13.62 19.22 9.77
N PRO A 92 13.34 18.19 10.59
CA PRO A 92 12.25 17.23 10.35
C PRO A 92 10.86 17.87 10.30
N LYS A 93 10.68 18.95 11.08
CA LYS A 93 9.39 19.62 11.28
C LYS A 93 9.16 20.77 10.30
N TRP A 94 10.15 21.13 9.47
CA TRP A 94 10.05 22.26 8.55
C TRP A 94 9.02 21.99 7.45
N LYS A 95 8.18 22.98 7.16
CA LYS A 95 7.07 22.90 6.20
C LYS A 95 7.52 23.31 4.79
N ILE A 96 8.55 22.63 4.28
CA ILE A 96 9.29 23.06 3.08
C ILE A 96 8.94 22.28 1.82
N VAL A 97 8.18 21.19 1.93
CA VAL A 97 7.88 20.33 0.79
C VAL A 97 6.85 21.04 -0.10
N PRO A 98 7.19 21.39 -1.35
CA PRO A 98 6.24 22.00 -2.26
C PRO A 98 5.12 21.02 -2.59
N THR A 99 3.88 21.45 -2.46
CA THR A 99 2.71 20.67 -2.88
C THR A 99 1.72 21.58 -3.58
N LYS A 100 0.97 21.01 -4.53
CA LYS A 100 -0.28 21.63 -4.98
C LYS A 100 -1.25 21.68 -3.81
N ASP A 101 -2.23 22.57 -3.91
CA ASP A 101 -3.28 22.62 -2.92
C ASP A 101 -4.16 21.37 -3.02
N VAL A 102 -4.00 20.47 -2.05
CA VAL A 102 -4.71 19.18 -2.04
C VAL A 102 -6.22 19.41 -1.87
N ILE A 103 -6.65 20.46 -1.18
CA ILE A 103 -8.09 20.72 -0.99
C ILE A 103 -8.73 21.09 -2.32
N ASP A 104 -8.06 21.93 -3.13
CA ASP A 104 -8.59 22.30 -4.44
C ASP A 104 -8.55 21.14 -5.44
N ALA A 105 -7.58 20.23 -5.32
CA ALA A 105 -7.45 19.06 -6.19
C ALA A 105 -8.33 17.87 -5.78
N ALA A 106 -8.66 17.74 -4.50
CA ALA A 106 -9.37 16.57 -3.97
C ALA A 106 -10.90 16.75 -3.92
N PHE A 107 -11.38 17.96 -3.66
CA PHE A 107 -12.81 18.23 -3.45
C PHE A 107 -13.36 18.92 -4.69
N LYS A 108 -14.16 18.20 -5.47
CA LYS A 108 -14.77 18.67 -6.72
C LYS A 108 -15.90 19.67 -6.48
N ASP A 109 -16.78 19.35 -5.53
CA ASP A 109 -17.89 20.21 -5.13
C ASP A 109 -17.36 21.48 -4.44
N PRO A 110 -17.66 22.68 -4.96
CA PRO A 110 -17.16 23.94 -4.39
C PRO A 110 -17.71 24.24 -2.99
N VAL A 111 -18.94 23.83 -2.68
CA VAL A 111 -19.56 24.01 -1.35
C VAL A 111 -18.84 23.13 -0.34
N LYS A 112 -18.59 21.87 -0.68
CA LYS A 112 -17.84 20.93 0.19
C LYS A 112 -16.39 21.39 0.35
N ARG A 113 -15.76 21.85 -0.72
CA ARG A 113 -14.40 22.42 -0.68
C ARG A 113 -14.32 23.60 0.29
N GLU A 114 -15.26 24.54 0.24
CA GLU A 114 -15.29 25.70 1.14
C GLU A 114 -15.54 25.28 2.60
N LYS A 115 -16.40 24.28 2.82
CA LYS A 115 -16.61 23.69 4.16
C LYS A 115 -15.31 23.12 4.74
N ILE A 116 -14.52 22.43 3.92
CA ILE A 116 -13.22 21.88 4.32
C ILE A 116 -12.21 23.00 4.59
N ARG A 117 -12.20 24.07 3.79
CA ARG A 117 -11.35 25.24 4.02
C ARG A 117 -11.62 25.93 5.36
N LYS A 118 -12.89 26.02 5.76
CA LYS A 118 -13.28 26.61 7.05
C LYS A 118 -13.00 25.71 8.25
N ASN A 119 -12.70 24.43 8.04
CA ASN A 119 -12.51 23.48 9.11
C ASN A 119 -11.11 23.62 9.75
N THR A 120 -11.08 24.13 10.99
CA THR A 120 -9.83 24.37 11.75
C THR A 120 -9.10 23.09 12.18
N LEU A 121 -9.79 21.94 12.15
CA LEU A 121 -9.20 20.62 12.41
C LEU A 121 -8.38 20.11 11.23
N ILE A 122 -8.67 20.56 10.01
CA ILE A 122 -7.92 20.21 8.80
C ILE A 122 -6.62 20.99 8.76
N TYR A 123 -5.53 20.28 8.48
CA TYR A 123 -4.21 20.89 8.31
C TYR A 123 -4.06 21.40 6.88
N GLN A 124 -3.73 22.68 6.75
CA GLN A 124 -3.68 23.37 5.45
C GLN A 124 -2.29 23.92 5.10
N ASP A 125 -1.31 23.79 6.00
CA ASP A 125 0.05 24.18 5.62
C ASP A 125 0.71 23.10 4.73
N LYS A 126 1.86 23.47 4.15
CA LYS A 126 2.73 22.53 3.46
C LYS A 126 3.12 21.34 4.35
N PRO A 127 3.24 20.12 3.80
CA PRO A 127 3.72 18.97 4.54
C PRO A 127 5.07 19.24 5.20
N ARG A 128 5.24 18.66 6.38
CA ARG A 128 6.52 18.64 7.07
C ARG A 128 7.47 17.67 6.36
N LEU A 129 8.75 18.02 6.30
CA LEU A 129 9.78 17.23 5.63
C LEU A 129 9.72 15.75 6.01
N LYS A 130 9.76 15.45 7.33
CA LYS A 130 9.74 14.05 7.79
C LYS A 130 8.46 13.32 7.39
N THR A 131 7.30 13.98 7.51
CA THR A 131 6.00 13.39 7.13
C THR A 131 5.99 13.03 5.65
N ALA A 132 6.46 13.92 4.78
CA ALA A 132 6.51 13.67 3.33
C ALA A 132 7.47 12.51 3.00
N LEU A 133 8.63 12.44 3.64
CA LEU A 133 9.57 11.34 3.46
C LEU A 133 9.02 10.01 3.96
N GLU A 134 8.30 9.99 5.09
CA GLU A 134 7.62 8.80 5.59
C GLU A 134 6.52 8.33 4.63
N MET A 135 5.73 9.25 4.06
CA MET A 135 4.74 8.92 3.02
C MET A 135 5.40 8.37 1.77
N LEU A 136 6.46 9.02 1.26
CA LEU A 136 7.24 8.59 0.10
C LEU A 136 7.78 7.17 0.28
N ARG A 137 8.48 6.91 1.39
CA ARG A 137 9.05 5.59 1.72
C ARG A 137 7.97 4.52 1.86
N THR A 138 6.85 4.89 2.49
CA THR A 138 5.72 3.98 2.67
C THR A 138 5.09 3.59 1.33
N SER A 139 4.86 4.54 0.43
CA SER A 139 4.29 4.26 -0.89
C SER A 139 5.20 3.34 -1.72
N MET A 140 6.52 3.57 -1.71
CA MET A 140 7.48 2.67 -2.38
C MET A 140 7.46 1.26 -1.76
N TYR A 141 7.48 1.17 -0.43
CA TYR A 141 7.43 -0.10 0.28
C TYR A 141 6.14 -0.89 0.00
N ILE A 142 4.99 -0.21 -0.10
CA ILE A 142 3.73 -0.86 -0.46
C ILE A 142 3.78 -1.31 -1.92
N GLU A 143 4.23 -0.46 -2.84
CA GLU A 143 4.35 -0.79 -4.27
C GLU A 143 5.19 -2.05 -4.52
N ASP A 144 6.31 -2.21 -3.82
CA ASP A 144 7.19 -3.38 -3.93
C ASP A 144 6.54 -4.67 -3.41
N SER A 145 5.45 -4.54 -2.64
CA SER A 145 4.82 -5.63 -1.90
C SER A 145 3.36 -5.88 -2.28
N LEU A 146 2.85 -5.28 -3.35
CA LEU A 146 1.45 -5.44 -3.75
C LEU A 146 1.03 -6.91 -3.90
N SER A 147 1.93 -7.77 -4.36
CA SER A 147 1.70 -9.22 -4.48
C SER A 147 1.51 -9.96 -3.16
N GLN A 148 1.81 -9.32 -2.02
CA GLN A 148 1.56 -9.88 -0.69
C GLN A 148 0.15 -9.54 -0.17
N VAL A 149 -0.60 -8.70 -0.88
CA VAL A 149 -1.99 -8.37 -0.53
C VAL A 149 -2.88 -9.53 -0.94
N ASN A 150 -3.40 -10.27 0.04
CA ASN A 150 -4.18 -11.49 -0.17
C ASN A 150 -5.54 -11.50 0.56
N LEU A 151 -5.89 -10.44 1.32
CA LEU A 151 -7.23 -10.30 1.89
C LEU A 151 -8.26 -9.95 0.81
N PRO A 152 -9.54 -10.33 1.02
CA PRO A 152 -10.63 -9.80 0.21
C PRO A 152 -10.63 -8.27 0.19
N PHE A 153 -10.73 -7.63 -0.98
CA PHE A 153 -10.79 -6.16 -1.02
C PHE A 153 -11.66 -5.58 -2.12
N PHE A 154 -12.18 -4.39 -1.85
CA PHE A 154 -12.83 -3.52 -2.83
C PHE A 154 -12.04 -2.22 -2.94
N VAL A 155 -11.51 -1.92 -4.12
CA VAL A 155 -10.84 -0.64 -4.40
C VAL A 155 -11.73 0.25 -5.27
N LEU A 156 -11.96 1.47 -4.79
CA LEU A 156 -12.77 2.51 -5.44
C LEU A 156 -11.88 3.68 -5.80
N HIS A 157 -11.98 4.22 -7.02
CA HIS A 157 -11.14 5.34 -7.44
C HIS A 157 -11.86 6.24 -8.46
N GLY A 158 -11.67 7.56 -8.38
CA GLY A 158 -12.17 8.50 -9.36
C GLY A 158 -11.22 8.60 -10.56
N GLU A 159 -11.72 8.50 -11.79
CA GLU A 159 -10.86 8.51 -12.98
C GLU A 159 -10.17 9.87 -13.24
N ALA A 160 -10.71 10.95 -12.66
CA ALA A 160 -10.14 12.29 -12.76
C ALA A 160 -9.35 12.68 -11.50
N ASP A 161 -8.99 11.72 -10.65
CA ASP A 161 -8.12 11.95 -9.49
C ASP A 161 -6.72 12.40 -9.94
N THR A 162 -6.29 13.57 -9.45
CA THR A 162 -4.96 14.14 -9.70
C THR A 162 -4.05 14.15 -8.46
N VAL A 163 -4.56 13.69 -7.33
CA VAL A 163 -3.84 13.54 -6.05
C VAL A 163 -3.21 12.16 -5.98
N THR A 164 -3.99 11.11 -6.23
CA THR A 164 -3.51 9.75 -6.43
C THR A 164 -3.91 9.28 -7.82
N ASP A 165 -2.93 8.89 -8.64
CA ASP A 165 -3.21 8.46 -10.02
C ASP A 165 -4.01 7.13 -10.00
N PRO A 166 -5.16 7.02 -10.71
CA PRO A 166 -5.98 5.81 -10.72
C PRO A 166 -5.24 4.54 -11.15
N GLU A 167 -4.17 4.68 -11.94
CA GLU A 167 -3.29 3.58 -12.34
C GLU A 167 -2.64 2.87 -11.15
N ILE A 168 -2.52 3.55 -10.01
CA ILE A 168 -2.05 2.99 -8.75
C ILE A 168 -3.05 1.94 -8.22
N SER A 169 -4.34 2.23 -8.28
CA SER A 169 -5.39 1.26 -7.91
C SER A 169 -5.50 0.11 -8.89
N ARG A 170 -5.29 0.36 -10.19
CA ARG A 170 -5.19 -0.72 -11.18
C ARG A 170 -4.03 -1.65 -10.88
N ALA A 171 -2.84 -1.09 -10.58
CA ALA A 171 -1.67 -1.88 -10.22
C ALA A 171 -1.88 -2.72 -8.95
N LEU A 172 -2.57 -2.18 -7.94
CA LEU A 172 -2.97 -2.94 -6.76
C LEU A 172 -3.90 -4.10 -7.15
N TYR A 173 -4.95 -3.83 -7.92
CA TYR A 173 -5.89 -4.85 -8.38
C TYR A 173 -5.21 -5.97 -9.15
N GLU A 174 -4.33 -5.63 -10.10
CA GLU A 174 -3.65 -6.59 -10.96
C GLU A 174 -2.63 -7.44 -10.19
N ARG A 175 -1.80 -6.79 -9.37
CA ARG A 175 -0.64 -7.46 -8.73
C ARG A 175 -0.99 -8.18 -7.43
N ALA A 176 -2.08 -7.82 -6.75
CA ALA A 176 -2.47 -8.45 -5.50
C ALA A 176 -2.78 -9.96 -5.68
N ALA A 177 -2.33 -10.77 -4.72
CA ALA A 177 -2.60 -12.21 -4.66
C ALA A 177 -4.00 -12.56 -4.13
N SER A 178 -4.83 -11.57 -3.79
CA SER A 178 -6.21 -11.82 -3.36
C SER A 178 -7.00 -12.52 -4.45
N VAL A 179 -7.73 -13.56 -4.04
CA VAL A 179 -8.68 -14.30 -4.87
C VAL A 179 -10.06 -13.63 -4.94
N ASP A 180 -10.37 -12.76 -3.98
CA ASP A 180 -11.59 -11.97 -3.91
C ASP A 180 -11.20 -10.49 -3.97
N LYS A 181 -11.21 -9.92 -5.17
CA LYS A 181 -10.83 -8.54 -5.39
C LYS A 181 -11.77 -7.89 -6.40
N THR A 182 -12.21 -6.69 -6.07
CA THR A 182 -13.08 -5.87 -6.90
C THR A 182 -12.44 -4.50 -7.09
N ILE A 183 -12.50 -3.95 -8.29
CA ILE A 183 -12.15 -2.55 -8.59
C ILE A 183 -13.34 -1.87 -9.24
N LYS A 184 -13.66 -0.65 -8.80
CA LYS A 184 -14.61 0.23 -9.47
C LYS A 184 -14.00 1.61 -9.67
N LEU A 185 -13.99 2.03 -10.93
CA LEU A 185 -13.53 3.35 -11.33
C LEU A 185 -14.73 4.21 -11.67
N TYR A 186 -14.73 5.44 -11.16
CA TYR A 186 -15.83 6.37 -11.29
C TYR A 186 -15.47 7.50 -12.27
N PRO A 187 -16.06 7.53 -13.48
CA PRO A 187 -15.73 8.52 -14.49
C PRO A 187 -15.92 9.95 -14.01
N GLY A 188 -14.91 10.78 -14.22
CA GLY A 188 -14.95 12.22 -13.90
C GLY A 188 -14.96 12.56 -12.41
N MET A 189 -14.96 11.59 -11.49
CA MET A 189 -14.83 11.84 -10.05
C MET A 189 -13.37 12.08 -9.66
N TRP A 190 -13.16 12.89 -8.63
CA TRP A 190 -11.85 13.32 -8.12
C TRP A 190 -11.42 12.47 -6.91
N HIS A 191 -10.42 12.93 -6.14
CA HIS A 191 -9.82 12.17 -5.03
C HIS A 191 -10.75 11.95 -3.83
N GLY A 192 -11.53 12.97 -3.44
CA GLY A 192 -12.38 12.94 -2.26
C GLY A 192 -13.69 12.22 -2.51
N LEU A 193 -13.65 10.94 -2.89
CA LEU A 193 -14.82 10.18 -3.32
C LEU A 193 -15.97 10.24 -2.31
N THR A 194 -15.68 10.10 -1.02
CA THR A 194 -16.72 9.99 0.01
C THR A 194 -17.18 11.32 0.62
N ALA A 195 -16.53 12.44 0.27
CA ALA A 195 -16.80 13.72 0.93
C ALA A 195 -16.63 14.96 0.04
N GLY A 196 -16.08 14.82 -1.16
CA GLY A 196 -15.71 15.92 -2.06
C GLY A 196 -16.41 15.89 -3.42
N GLU A 197 -17.14 14.83 -3.75
CA GLU A 197 -18.04 14.76 -4.91
C GLU A 197 -19.44 15.32 -4.59
N PRO A 198 -20.30 15.62 -5.59
CA PRO A 198 -21.73 15.89 -5.37
C PRO A 198 -22.42 14.80 -4.54
N ASP A 199 -23.53 15.14 -3.86
CA ASP A 199 -24.21 14.22 -2.94
C ASP A 199 -24.66 12.93 -3.64
N GLU A 200 -25.17 12.99 -4.87
CA GLU A 200 -25.61 11.79 -5.59
C GLU A 200 -24.45 10.81 -5.88
N ASN A 201 -23.26 11.36 -6.18
CA ASN A 201 -22.05 10.57 -6.39
C ASN A 201 -21.58 9.91 -5.08
N VAL A 202 -21.57 10.68 -3.99
CA VAL A 202 -21.19 10.17 -2.66
C VAL A 202 -22.13 9.04 -2.22
N GLU A 203 -23.44 9.22 -2.42
CA GLU A 203 -24.45 8.21 -2.13
C GLU A 203 -24.24 6.93 -2.95
N ALA A 204 -23.93 7.06 -4.25
CA ALA A 204 -23.63 5.91 -5.10
C ALA A 204 -22.40 5.14 -4.59
N ILE A 205 -21.34 5.85 -4.18
CA ILE A 205 -20.11 5.26 -3.62
C ILE A 205 -20.43 4.50 -2.33
N PHE A 206 -21.18 5.10 -1.41
CA PHE A 206 -21.57 4.42 -0.17
C PHE A 206 -22.49 3.23 -0.42
N SER A 207 -23.39 3.31 -1.40
CA SER A 207 -24.24 2.19 -1.81
C SER A 207 -23.41 1.00 -2.27
N ASP A 208 -22.41 1.22 -3.13
CA ASP A 208 -21.49 0.17 -3.59
C ASP A 208 -20.68 -0.44 -2.43
N ILE A 209 -20.17 0.40 -1.51
CA ILE A 209 -19.42 -0.05 -0.33
C ILE A 209 -20.31 -0.93 0.56
N VAL A 210 -21.52 -0.47 0.86
CA VAL A 210 -22.47 -1.20 1.71
C VAL A 210 -22.89 -2.51 1.06
N ALA A 211 -23.14 -2.53 -0.24
CA ALA A 211 -23.43 -3.77 -0.98
C ALA A 211 -22.28 -4.78 -0.85
N TRP A 212 -21.04 -4.34 -1.11
CA TRP A 212 -19.86 -5.21 -1.01
C TRP A 212 -19.65 -5.75 0.40
N LEU A 213 -19.86 -4.92 1.43
CA LEU A 213 -19.76 -5.31 2.83
C LEU A 213 -20.86 -6.29 3.23
N ASN A 214 -22.11 -6.08 2.80
CA ASN A 214 -23.24 -6.95 3.13
C ASN A 214 -23.05 -8.37 2.58
N GLU A 215 -22.51 -8.51 1.36
CA GLU A 215 -22.20 -9.81 0.77
C GLU A 215 -21.17 -10.62 1.56
N ARG A 216 -20.30 -9.95 2.31
CA ARG A 216 -19.15 -10.56 3.02
C ARG A 216 -19.27 -10.53 4.54
N SER A 217 -20.29 -9.85 5.05
CA SER A 217 -20.54 -9.75 6.48
C SER A 217 -21.20 -11.03 6.97
N ARG A 218 -20.55 -11.66 7.96
CA ARG A 218 -21.12 -12.80 8.67
C ARG A 218 -20.74 -12.78 10.15
N SER A 219 -21.46 -13.58 10.92
CA SER A 219 -21.08 -13.92 12.29
C SER A 219 -19.98 -14.99 12.27
N TRP A 220 -19.02 -14.86 13.18
CA TRP A 220 -17.87 -15.75 13.32
C TRP A 220 -17.90 -16.45 14.66
N THR A 221 -17.67 -17.76 14.65
CA THR A 221 -17.39 -18.55 15.85
C THR A 221 -15.89 -18.51 16.18
N MET A 222 -15.52 -18.92 17.40
CA MET A 222 -14.10 -19.07 17.76
C MET A 222 -13.40 -20.12 16.89
N GLU A 223 -14.12 -21.19 16.52
CA GLU A 223 -13.62 -22.22 15.62
C GLU A 223 -13.35 -21.67 14.21
N ASP A 224 -14.23 -20.82 13.67
CA ASP A 224 -14.00 -20.16 12.37
C ASP A 224 -12.73 -19.30 12.40
N ARG A 225 -12.50 -18.57 13.51
CA ARG A 225 -11.30 -17.72 13.69
C ARG A 225 -10.02 -18.55 13.74
N LEU A 226 -10.02 -19.62 14.55
CA LEU A 226 -8.89 -20.55 14.65
C LEU A 226 -8.58 -21.19 13.30
N ARG A 227 -9.62 -21.65 12.58
CA ARG A 227 -9.47 -22.26 11.25
C ARG A 227 -8.83 -21.31 10.24
N LYS A 228 -9.21 -20.03 10.25
CA LYS A 228 -8.65 -19.00 9.37
C LYS A 228 -7.19 -18.69 9.69
N MET A 229 -6.80 -18.73 10.97
CA MET A 229 -5.43 -18.45 11.40
C MET A 229 -4.46 -19.62 11.14
N THR A 230 -4.97 -20.83 10.97
CA THR A 230 -4.15 -22.01 10.74
C THR A 230 -3.83 -22.13 9.25
N PRO A 231 -2.55 -22.15 8.83
CA PRO A 231 -2.21 -22.45 7.44
C PRO A 231 -2.81 -23.81 7.06
N ALA A 232 -3.39 -23.92 5.86
CA ALA A 232 -3.84 -25.22 5.36
C ALA A 232 -2.66 -26.21 5.44
N PRO A 233 -2.86 -27.43 5.96
CA PRO A 233 -1.81 -28.43 5.94
C PRO A 233 -1.37 -28.59 4.49
N GLY A 234 -0.10 -28.29 4.23
CA GLY A 234 0.50 -28.49 2.92
C GLY A 234 0.17 -29.91 2.48
N LYS A 235 -0.30 -30.07 1.24
CA LYS A 235 -0.48 -31.40 0.65
C LYS A 235 0.88 -32.10 0.74
N PHE A 236 1.07 -32.94 1.76
CA PHE A 236 2.08 -33.97 1.72
C PHE A 236 1.70 -34.83 0.52
N ILE A 237 2.53 -34.79 -0.52
CA ILE A 237 2.45 -35.75 -1.61
C ILE A 237 2.89 -37.08 -0.99
N ASP A 238 1.94 -37.80 -0.42
CA ASP A 238 2.12 -39.22 -0.14
C ASP A 238 1.95 -39.95 -1.47
N GLY A 239 3.08 -40.38 -2.02
CA GLY A 239 3.17 -40.96 -3.36
C GLY A 239 4.25 -42.01 -3.41
N LYS A 240 4.09 -43.07 -2.61
CA LYS A 240 4.62 -44.40 -2.95
C LYS A 240 4.22 -44.71 -4.40
N ASN A 241 5.17 -44.65 -5.31
CA ASN A 241 5.14 -45.43 -6.53
C ASN A 241 6.49 -46.12 -6.66
N GLY A 242 6.49 -47.42 -6.33
CA GLY A 242 7.51 -48.34 -6.80
C GLY A 242 7.38 -48.46 -8.31
N GLY A 243 8.48 -48.21 -9.00
CA GLY A 243 8.62 -48.36 -10.44
C GLY A 243 10.09 -48.16 -10.78
N GLU A 244 10.73 -49.23 -11.25
CA GLU A 244 12.16 -49.35 -11.54
C GLU A 244 12.69 -48.21 -12.43
N ALA A 245 13.88 -47.72 -12.09
CA ALA A 245 14.63 -46.79 -12.92
C ALA A 245 15.46 -47.54 -13.97
N PRO A 246 15.45 -47.15 -15.27
CA PRO A 246 16.49 -47.57 -16.18
C PRO A 246 17.73 -46.68 -16.00
N ALA A 247 18.88 -47.34 -15.92
CA ALA A 247 20.19 -46.69 -15.81
C ALA A 247 20.54 -45.93 -17.10
N HIS A 248 20.82 -44.64 -16.98
CA HIS A 248 21.53 -43.88 -18.02
C HIS A 248 22.75 -43.17 -17.45
N ALA A 249 23.86 -43.35 -18.17
CA ALA A 249 25.23 -43.04 -17.82
C ALA A 249 25.53 -41.54 -17.62
N ARG A 250 26.45 -41.26 -16.70
CA ARG A 250 27.04 -39.93 -16.47
C ARG A 250 28.02 -39.57 -17.60
N PRO A 251 28.01 -38.33 -18.10
CA PRO A 251 29.19 -37.75 -18.75
C PRO A 251 30.05 -37.00 -17.73
N GLN A 252 31.31 -37.40 -17.67
CA GLN A 252 32.40 -36.78 -16.95
C GLN A 252 32.97 -35.62 -17.80
N ARG A 253 33.10 -34.40 -17.26
CA ARG A 253 33.97 -33.38 -17.89
C ARG A 253 34.58 -32.37 -16.92
N GLN A 254 35.85 -32.65 -16.65
CA GLN A 254 37.01 -31.77 -16.47
C GLN A 254 36.86 -30.36 -15.87
N ARG A 255 37.46 -30.21 -14.69
CA ARG A 255 38.04 -28.97 -14.17
C ARG A 255 39.12 -28.43 -15.12
N ARG A 256 39.04 -27.16 -15.51
CA ARG A 256 40.20 -26.36 -15.94
C ARG A 256 40.30 -25.13 -15.05
N GLY A 257 41.42 -25.04 -14.33
CA GLY A 257 41.79 -23.91 -13.49
C GLY A 257 42.31 -22.74 -14.32
N PHE A 258 42.13 -21.54 -13.79
CA PHE A 258 42.77 -20.32 -14.26
C PHE A 258 43.98 -20.04 -13.38
N LEU A 259 45.17 -19.96 -13.97
CA LEU A 259 46.41 -19.46 -13.36
C LEU A 259 47.31 -18.83 -14.43
N CYS A 260 47.76 -17.60 -14.14
CA CYS A 260 48.90 -16.81 -14.69
C CYS A 260 48.96 -16.63 -16.22
N GLY A 261 49.17 -15.42 -16.78
CA GLY A 261 50.16 -14.40 -16.42
C GLY A 261 51.28 -14.42 -17.47
N LEU A 262 51.67 -13.26 -18.04
CA LEU A 262 52.94 -12.91 -18.74
C LEU A 262 52.74 -11.50 -19.37
N THR A 263 53.27 -10.42 -18.78
CA THR A 263 54.52 -9.69 -19.16
C THR A 263 54.58 -9.27 -20.63
N GLY A 264 54.51 -7.97 -20.98
CA GLY A 264 55.67 -7.04 -21.15
C GLY A 264 56.19 -7.13 -22.60
N ARG A 265 56.37 -6.08 -23.42
CA ARG A 265 57.17 -4.84 -23.30
C ARG A 265 57.00 -4.05 -24.65
N THR A 266 56.67 -2.76 -24.64
CA THR A 266 57.52 -1.56 -24.94
C THR A 266 57.63 -1.03 -26.39
N HIS A 267 57.62 0.32 -26.46
CA HIS A 267 58.13 1.26 -27.49
C HIS A 267 57.22 1.48 -28.73
N HIS A 268 57.01 2.68 -29.29
CA HIS A 268 57.47 4.06 -29.09
C HIS A 268 56.60 4.98 -30.00
N HIS A 269 56.42 6.27 -29.64
CA HIS A 269 56.29 7.51 -30.47
C HIS A 269 55.36 7.54 -31.73
N ALA A 270 54.68 8.61 -32.16
CA ALA A 270 54.72 10.06 -31.90
C ALA A 270 53.37 10.70 -32.35
N GLU A 271 53.13 11.94 -31.89
CA GLU A 271 52.54 13.12 -32.58
C GLU A 271 51.50 12.87 -33.70
N MET A 272 50.33 13.51 -33.73
CA MET A 272 50.04 14.95 -33.58
C MET A 272 48.53 15.13 -33.30
#